data_AF-A0A377YZ23-F1
#
_entry.id   AF-A0A377YZ23-F1
#
_cell.length_a   1.000
_cell.length_b   1.000
_cell.length_c   1.000
_cell.angle_alpha   90.00
_cell.angle_beta   90.00
_cell.angle_gamma   90.00
#
_symmetry.space_group_name_H-M   'P 1'
#
loop_
_entity.id
_entity.type
_entity.pdbx_description
1 polymer ?
#
loop_
_entity_poly.entity_id
_entity_poly.type
_entity_poly.pdbx_seq_one_letter_code
_entity_poly.pdbx_strand_id
1 'polypeptide(L)'
;MVKDIGSEPDHRPLSLRNLALVLAGTVVMIFLCAWLMHNVMIANLVLIVLSVVVIAFFFREAFRLDKTGRNKMFVAFILMIEAVLFYILYAQMPTSLNFFAINNVHHEILGFTINPVSFQALNPFWVVVASPVLAAIYTHLGHKGKDLTMPVKFTLGMFLCALGFLTAAAAGMWFADAQGLTSPWFIVLVYLFQSLGELLISALGLAMVAALVPQHLMGFILGMWFLTQAAAFLLGGYVATFTAVPENITDPLQTLPVYTNVFSKIGLVTLGVTVVMALMVPWLNRMINTPASAE
;
A
#
# COMPACT_ATOMS: atom_id res chain seq x y z
N MET A 1 14.18 -9.64 -37.27
CA MET A 1 13.66 -10.16 -35.99
C MET A 1 14.70 -11.10 -35.42
N VAL A 2 15.21 -10.79 -34.24
CA VAL A 2 16.44 -11.36 -33.68
C VAL A 2 16.25 -12.84 -33.35
N LYS A 3 16.94 -13.72 -34.07
CA LYS A 3 16.75 -15.18 -34.02
C LYS A 3 17.50 -15.85 -32.85
N ASP A 4 18.42 -15.11 -32.22
CA ASP A 4 19.40 -15.61 -31.24
C ASP A 4 19.30 -14.92 -29.87
N ILE A 5 18.17 -14.27 -29.56
CA ILE A 5 17.87 -13.76 -28.22
C ILE A 5 16.66 -14.53 -27.69
N GLY A 6 16.90 -15.48 -26.79
CA GLY A 6 15.87 -16.32 -26.17
C GLY A 6 16.47 -17.30 -25.17
N SER A 7 15.67 -17.69 -24.18
CA SER A 7 15.95 -18.79 -23.28
C SER A 7 15.67 -20.13 -23.98
N GLU A 8 16.26 -21.26 -23.56
CA GLU A 8 16.00 -22.58 -24.18
C GLU A 8 14.50 -22.93 -24.43
N PRO A 9 13.54 -22.51 -23.57
CA PRO A 9 12.11 -22.68 -23.83
C PRO A 9 11.59 -21.94 -25.07
N ASP A 10 12.17 -20.80 -25.45
CA ASP A 10 11.67 -19.94 -26.54
C ASP A 10 11.87 -20.56 -27.93
N HIS A 11 12.79 -21.52 -28.04
CA HIS A 11 13.08 -22.23 -29.28
C HIS A 11 12.31 -23.55 -29.43
N ARG A 12 11.55 -23.96 -28.40
CA ARG A 12 10.73 -25.19 -28.45
C ARG A 12 9.36 -24.89 -29.07
N PRO A 13 8.81 -25.79 -29.90
CA PRO A 13 7.46 -25.60 -30.43
C PRO A 13 6.45 -25.53 -29.29
N LEU A 14 5.53 -24.55 -29.34
CA LEU A 14 4.46 -24.40 -28.37
C LEU A 14 3.67 -25.71 -28.27
N SER A 15 3.70 -26.32 -27.09
CA SER A 15 2.91 -27.52 -26.83
C SER A 15 1.43 -27.13 -26.75
N LEU A 16 0.65 -27.46 -27.78
CA LEU A 16 -0.78 -27.17 -27.86
C LEU A 16 -1.57 -27.68 -26.65
N ARG A 17 -1.11 -28.78 -26.03
CA ARG A 17 -1.69 -29.31 -24.78
C ARG A 17 -1.51 -28.36 -23.60
N ASN A 18 -0.30 -27.84 -23.35
CA ASN A 18 -0.07 -26.93 -22.23
C ASN A 18 -0.78 -25.60 -22.48
N LEU A 19 -0.80 -25.13 -23.73
CA LEU A 19 -1.58 -23.95 -24.10
C LEU A 19 -3.08 -24.15 -23.82
N ALA A 20 -3.64 -25.29 -24.23
CA ALA A 20 -5.04 -25.61 -23.96
C ALA A 20 -5.34 -25.71 -22.45
N LEU A 21 -4.43 -26.31 -21.67
CA LEU A 21 -4.57 -26.39 -20.20
C LEU A 21 -4.50 -25.01 -19.54
N VAL A 22 -3.59 -24.14 -19.98
CA VAL A 22 -3.49 -22.77 -19.47
C VAL A 22 -4.75 -21.99 -19.81
N LEU A 23 -5.21 -22.03 -21.06
CA LEU A 23 -6.43 -21.34 -21.49
C LEU A 23 -7.66 -21.85 -20.74
N ALA A 24 -7.81 -23.17 -20.60
CA ALA A 24 -8.90 -23.77 -19.82
C ALA A 24 -8.82 -23.34 -18.34
N GLY A 25 -7.62 -23.36 -17.75
CA GLY A 25 -7.38 -22.88 -16.40
C GLY A 25 -7.74 -21.40 -16.22
N THR A 26 -7.36 -20.54 -17.17
CA THR A 26 -7.73 -19.11 -17.16
C THR A 26 -9.24 -18.93 -17.20
N VAL A 27 -9.94 -19.65 -18.08
CA VAL A 27 -11.41 -19.58 -18.17
C VAL A 27 -12.05 -20.02 -16.85
N VAL A 28 -11.61 -21.14 -16.27
CA VAL A 28 -12.10 -21.62 -14.97
C VAL A 28 -11.85 -20.58 -13.87
N MET A 29 -10.65 -19.99 -13.83
CA MET A 29 -10.32 -18.96 -12.83
C MET A 29 -11.14 -17.68 -13.01
N ILE A 30 -11.47 -17.28 -14.24
CA ILE A 30 -12.37 -16.14 -14.49
C ILE A 30 -13.75 -16.42 -13.88
N PHE A 31 -14.33 -17.60 -14.14
CA PHE A 31 -15.63 -17.96 -13.57
C PHE A 31 -15.59 -18.05 -12.04
N LEU A 32 -14.53 -18.61 -11.48
CA LEU A 32 -14.34 -18.70 -10.03
C LEU A 32 -14.22 -17.31 -9.38
N CYS A 33 -13.42 -16.41 -9.96
CA CYS A 33 -13.31 -15.02 -9.51
C CYS A 33 -14.64 -14.27 -9.64
N ALA A 34 -15.35 -14.42 -10.76
CA ALA A 34 -16.66 -13.81 -10.96
C ALA A 34 -17.69 -14.28 -9.92
N TRP A 35 -17.67 -15.58 -9.59
CA TRP A 35 -18.52 -16.15 -8.56
C TRP A 35 -18.16 -15.64 -7.15
N LEU A 36 -16.86 -15.54 -6.84
CA LEU A 36 -16.38 -14.97 -5.57
C LEU A 36 -16.79 -13.50 -5.39
N MET A 37 -16.75 -12.69 -6.47
CA MET A 37 -17.20 -11.29 -6.42
C MET A 37 -18.69 -11.15 -6.10
N HIS A 38 -19.53 -12.08 -6.57
CA HIS A 38 -20.96 -12.10 -6.21
C HIS A 38 -21.18 -12.57 -4.76
N ASN A 39 -20.25 -13.34 -4.20
CA ASN A 39 -20.34 -13.92 -2.87
C ASN A 39 -19.28 -13.33 -1.94
N VAL A 40 -19.34 -12.01 -1.70
CA VAL A 40 -18.38 -11.26 -0.88
C VAL A 40 -18.14 -11.91 0.50
N MET A 41 -19.19 -12.47 1.12
CA MET A 41 -19.05 -13.18 2.40
C MET A 41 -18.12 -14.41 2.28
N ILE A 42 -18.24 -15.19 1.21
CA ILE A 42 -17.39 -16.36 0.96
C ILE A 42 -15.96 -15.91 0.67
N ALA A 43 -15.78 -14.85 -0.14
CA ALA A 43 -14.46 -14.30 -0.42
C ALA A 43 -13.74 -13.84 0.85
N ASN A 44 -14.43 -13.13 1.74
CA ASN A 44 -13.90 -12.71 3.02
C ASN A 44 -13.54 -13.90 3.93
N LEU A 45 -14.41 -14.92 3.98
CA LEU A 45 -14.15 -16.13 4.78
C LEU A 45 -12.91 -16.87 4.27
N VAL A 46 -12.80 -17.08 2.96
CA VAL A 46 -11.65 -17.73 2.32
C VAL A 46 -10.36 -16.96 2.62
N LEU A 47 -10.37 -15.63 2.50
CA LEU A 47 -9.22 -14.80 2.81
C LEU A 47 -8.80 -14.93 4.28
N ILE A 48 -9.75 -14.90 5.22
CA ILE A 48 -9.47 -15.04 6.66
C ILE A 48 -8.86 -16.41 6.95
N VAL A 49 -9.46 -17.48 6.44
CA VAL A 49 -8.95 -18.85 6.64
C VAL A 49 -7.54 -19.00 6.07
N LEU A 50 -7.30 -18.54 4.84
CA LEU A 50 -5.97 -18.57 4.23
C LEU A 50 -4.96 -17.75 5.03
N SER A 51 -5.34 -16.57 5.51
CA SER A 51 -4.47 -15.71 6.33
C SER A 51 -4.10 -16.38 7.64
N VAL A 52 -5.05 -17.02 8.33
CA VAL A 52 -4.77 -17.77 9.57
C VAL A 52 -3.81 -18.93 9.29
N VAL A 53 -4.03 -19.69 8.22
CA VAL A 53 -3.16 -20.81 7.84
C VAL A 53 -1.74 -20.34 7.52
N VAL A 54 -1.61 -19.27 6.71
CA VAL A 54 -0.31 -18.70 6.33
C VAL A 54 0.41 -18.14 7.55
N ILE A 55 -0.27 -17.42 8.44
CA ILE A 55 0.32 -16.89 9.67
C ILE A 55 0.78 -18.02 10.58
N ALA A 56 -0.04 -19.07 10.75
CA ALA A 56 0.33 -20.23 11.55
C ALA A 56 1.57 -20.94 10.98
N PHE A 57 1.64 -21.12 9.66
CA PHE A 57 2.80 -21.70 8.98
C PHE A 57 4.04 -20.80 9.12
N PHE A 58 3.88 -19.48 8.97
CA PHE A 58 4.95 -18.50 9.12
C PHE A 58 5.59 -18.60 10.52
N PHE A 59 4.78 -18.61 11.58
CA PHE A 59 5.30 -18.71 12.94
C PHE A 59 5.90 -20.08 13.22
N ARG A 60 5.31 -21.16 12.69
CA ARG A 60 5.88 -22.50 12.80
C ARG A 60 7.31 -22.54 12.23
N GLU A 61 7.55 -21.96 11.06
CA GLU A 61 8.89 -21.89 10.48
C GLU A 61 9.80 -20.92 11.23
N ALA A 62 9.27 -19.77 11.68
CA ALA A 62 10.05 -18.83 12.49
C ALA A 62 10.58 -19.43 13.80
N PHE A 63 9.78 -20.27 14.47
CA PHE A 63 10.20 -20.94 15.72
C PHE A 63 11.14 -22.12 15.50
N ARG A 64 11.27 -22.63 14.27
CA ARG A 64 12.24 -23.67 13.89
C ARG A 64 13.64 -23.12 13.64
N LEU A 65 13.76 -21.82 13.39
CA LEU A 65 15.04 -21.16 13.17
C LEU A 65 15.78 -20.87 14.49
N ASP A 66 17.08 -20.63 14.34
CA ASP A 66 17.95 -20.10 15.38
C ASP A 66 17.48 -18.71 15.87
N LYS A 67 18.10 -18.20 16.94
CA LYS A 67 17.70 -16.91 17.53
C LYS A 67 17.80 -15.77 16.51
N THR A 68 18.80 -15.78 15.63
CA THR A 68 19.02 -14.69 14.67
C THR A 68 18.05 -14.79 13.50
N GLY A 69 17.87 -15.98 12.91
CA GLY A 69 16.86 -16.20 11.88
C GLY A 69 15.44 -15.89 12.35
N ARG A 70 15.09 -16.33 13.56
CA ARG A 70 13.80 -16.04 14.19
C ARG A 70 13.57 -14.54 14.40
N ASN A 71 14.57 -13.82 14.90
CA ASN A 71 14.47 -12.37 15.08
C ASN A 71 14.21 -11.63 13.75
N LYS A 72 14.91 -12.01 12.68
CA LYS A 72 14.68 -11.42 11.35
C LYS A 72 13.29 -11.73 10.81
N MET A 73 12.76 -12.94 11.02
CA MET A 73 11.38 -13.27 10.69
C MET A 73 10.36 -12.45 11.49
N PHE A 74 10.58 -12.24 12.80
CA PHE A 74 9.71 -11.35 13.59
C PHE A 74 9.71 -9.91 13.05
N VAL A 75 10.88 -9.38 12.68
CA VAL A 75 10.97 -8.06 12.05
C VAL A 75 10.21 -8.04 10.72
N ALA A 76 10.41 -9.04 9.87
CA ALA A 76 9.69 -9.18 8.60
C ALA A 76 8.17 -9.19 8.81
N PHE A 77 7.68 -9.89 9.85
CA PHE A 77 6.26 -9.91 10.20
C PHE A 77 5.72 -8.55 10.62
N ILE A 78 6.47 -7.80 11.42
CA ILE A 78 6.09 -6.45 11.84
C ILE A 78 6.04 -5.51 10.63
N LEU A 79 7.06 -5.56 9.76
CA LEU A 79 7.06 -4.78 8.51
C LEU A 79 5.89 -5.15 7.59
N MET A 80 5.45 -6.42 7.58
CA MET A 80 4.26 -6.83 6.86
C MET A 80 2.96 -6.26 7.46
N ILE A 81 2.85 -6.15 8.78
CA ILE A 81 1.72 -5.46 9.43
C ILE A 81 1.71 -3.98 9.08
N GLU A 82 2.88 -3.33 9.11
CA GLU A 82 3.02 -1.93 8.69
C GLU A 82 2.60 -1.75 7.22
N ALA A 83 2.96 -2.69 6.36
CA ALA A 83 2.51 -2.70 4.96
C ALA A 83 0.98 -2.84 4.84
N VAL A 84 0.32 -3.69 5.66
CA VAL A 84 -1.15 -3.78 5.70
C VAL A 84 -1.77 -2.42 6.01
N LEU A 85 -1.26 -1.72 7.02
CA LEU A 85 -1.76 -0.39 7.39
C LEU A 85 -1.58 0.62 6.25
N PHE A 86 -0.41 0.60 5.60
CA PHE A 86 -0.17 1.42 4.42
C PHE A 86 -1.15 1.14 3.28
N TYR A 87 -1.38 -0.14 2.94
CA TYR A 87 -2.28 -0.48 1.84
C TYR A 87 -3.76 -0.18 2.14
N ILE A 88 -4.18 -0.21 3.41
CA ILE A 88 -5.53 0.27 3.82
C ILE A 88 -5.70 1.75 3.47
N LEU A 89 -4.65 2.56 3.71
CA LEU A 89 -4.62 3.97 3.36
C LEU A 89 -4.55 4.19 1.85
N TYR A 90 -3.71 3.41 1.17
CA TYR A 90 -3.55 3.45 -0.28
C TYR A 90 -4.88 3.15 -1.00
N ALA A 91 -5.66 2.19 -0.49
CA ALA A 91 -6.98 1.83 -1.02
C ALA A 91 -8.01 2.97 -0.98
N GLN A 92 -7.76 4.04 -0.21
CA GLN A 92 -8.63 5.21 -0.16
C GLN A 92 -8.50 6.13 -1.38
N MET A 93 -7.40 6.04 -2.14
CA MET A 93 -7.19 6.86 -3.35
C MET A 93 -8.30 6.67 -4.40
N PRO A 94 -8.58 5.44 -4.88
CA PRO A 94 -9.63 5.23 -5.88
C PRO A 94 -11.05 5.32 -5.31
N THR A 95 -11.21 5.34 -3.99
CA THR A 95 -12.50 5.35 -3.30
C THR A 95 -12.76 6.70 -2.63
N SER A 96 -12.50 6.82 -1.34
CA SER A 96 -12.82 7.97 -0.50
C SER A 96 -12.26 9.29 -1.03
N LEU A 97 -10.99 9.32 -1.43
CA LEU A 97 -10.35 10.54 -1.97
C LEU A 97 -10.86 10.89 -3.36
N ASN A 98 -11.16 9.90 -4.19
CA ASN A 98 -11.77 10.13 -5.49
C ASN A 98 -13.17 10.75 -5.35
N PHE A 99 -14.02 10.20 -4.49
CA PHE A 99 -15.35 10.79 -4.25
C PHE A 99 -15.28 12.16 -3.60
N PHE A 100 -14.34 12.40 -2.69
CA PHE A 100 -14.07 13.73 -2.17
C PHE A 100 -13.65 14.72 -3.27
N ALA A 101 -12.79 14.30 -4.20
CA ALA A 101 -12.38 15.12 -5.34
C ALA A 101 -13.56 15.42 -6.29
N ILE A 102 -14.49 14.47 -6.45
CA ILE A 102 -15.70 14.67 -7.26
C ILE A 102 -16.64 15.66 -6.56
N ASN A 103 -16.89 15.50 -5.26
CA ASN A 103 -17.99 16.18 -4.57
C ASN A 103 -17.60 17.49 -3.87
N ASN A 104 -16.33 17.68 -3.50
CA ASN A 104 -15.93 18.73 -2.56
C ASN A 104 -14.64 19.48 -2.95
N VAL A 105 -14.23 19.38 -4.21
CA VAL A 105 -13.04 20.04 -4.75
C VAL A 105 -13.42 20.80 -6.00
N HIS A 106 -12.87 22.01 -6.18
CA HIS A 106 -13.02 22.74 -7.43
C HIS A 106 -12.36 22.01 -8.59
N HIS A 107 -13.08 21.87 -9.71
CA HIS A 107 -12.62 21.14 -10.89
C HIS A 107 -11.84 22.00 -11.87
N GLU A 108 -11.32 23.14 -11.42
CA GLU A 108 -10.51 24.05 -12.24
C GLU A 108 -9.11 24.18 -11.66
N ILE A 109 -8.10 23.83 -12.47
CA ILE A 109 -6.68 24.07 -12.13
C ILE A 109 -6.08 24.97 -13.20
N LEU A 110 -5.49 26.09 -12.76
CA LEU A 110 -4.84 27.06 -13.66
C LEU A 110 -5.78 27.59 -14.78
N GLY A 111 -7.09 27.63 -14.53
CA GLY A 111 -8.11 28.06 -15.50
C GLY A 111 -8.58 26.99 -16.49
N PHE A 112 -8.12 25.74 -16.34
CA PHE A 112 -8.60 24.59 -17.13
C PHE A 112 -9.54 23.72 -16.31
N THR A 113 -10.70 23.41 -16.88
CA THR A 113 -11.62 22.42 -16.32
C THR A 113 -11.03 21.01 -16.46
N ILE A 114 -10.96 20.29 -15.35
CA ILE A 114 -10.39 18.94 -15.25
C ILE A 114 -11.49 17.99 -14.78
N ASN A 115 -11.55 16.80 -15.39
CA ASN A 115 -12.40 15.74 -14.87
C ASN A 115 -11.87 15.31 -13.49
N PRO A 116 -12.67 15.35 -12.41
CA PRO A 116 -12.20 15.02 -11.07
C PRO A 116 -11.62 13.62 -10.94
N VAL A 117 -12.06 12.65 -11.75
CA VAL A 117 -11.48 11.30 -11.75
C VAL A 117 -10.01 11.32 -12.17
N SER A 118 -9.61 12.29 -13.00
CA SER A 118 -8.22 12.47 -13.44
C SER A 118 -7.29 12.89 -12.31
N PHE A 119 -7.79 13.35 -11.14
CA PHE A 119 -6.93 13.62 -9.98
C PHE A 119 -6.19 12.36 -9.51
N GLN A 120 -6.71 11.16 -9.76
CA GLN A 120 -6.00 9.91 -9.44
C GLN A 120 -4.68 9.77 -10.21
N ALA A 121 -4.54 10.39 -11.38
CA ALA A 121 -3.29 10.40 -12.15
C ALA A 121 -2.16 11.19 -11.47
N LEU A 122 -2.47 11.98 -10.44
CA LEU A 122 -1.45 12.67 -9.64
C LEU A 122 -0.56 11.68 -8.88
N ASN A 123 -1.09 10.52 -8.46
CA ASN A 123 -0.28 9.51 -7.79
C ASN A 123 0.89 9.02 -8.68
N PRO A 124 0.66 8.45 -9.88
CA PRO A 124 1.75 8.02 -10.75
C PRO A 124 2.61 9.18 -11.24
N PHE A 125 2.04 10.38 -11.45
CA PHE A 125 2.81 11.58 -11.76
C PHE A 125 3.85 11.88 -10.67
N TRP A 126 3.43 11.94 -9.40
CA TRP A 126 4.33 12.22 -8.30
C TRP A 126 5.35 11.11 -8.07
N VAL A 127 4.98 9.84 -8.27
CA VAL A 127 5.93 8.72 -8.20
C VAL A 127 7.06 8.90 -9.23
N VAL A 128 6.72 9.24 -10.49
CA VAL A 128 7.72 9.47 -11.55
C VAL A 128 8.60 10.67 -11.25
N VAL A 129 8.02 11.77 -10.76
CA VAL A 129 8.77 13.01 -10.46
C VAL A 129 9.63 12.88 -9.21
N ALA A 130 9.12 12.25 -8.16
CA ALA A 130 9.80 12.16 -6.86
C ALA A 130 10.80 11.01 -6.80
N SER A 131 10.67 9.96 -7.62
CA SER A 131 11.60 8.82 -7.61
C SER A 131 13.06 9.23 -7.88
N PRO A 132 13.41 10.02 -8.92
CA PRO A 132 14.79 10.48 -9.13
C PRO A 132 15.31 11.35 -7.99
N VAL A 133 14.46 12.20 -7.40
CA VAL A 133 14.81 13.05 -6.27
C VAL A 133 15.16 12.21 -5.05
N LEU A 134 14.32 11.23 -4.74
CA LEU A 134 14.51 10.33 -3.61
C LEU A 134 15.75 9.44 -3.81
N ALA A 135 15.99 8.95 -5.03
CA ALA A 135 17.19 8.22 -5.38
C ALA A 135 18.46 9.06 -5.16
N ALA A 136 18.47 10.33 -5.57
CA ALA A 136 19.59 11.24 -5.33
C ALA A 136 19.84 11.49 -3.83
N ILE A 137 18.77 11.66 -3.05
CA ILE A 137 18.86 11.82 -1.58
C ILE A 137 19.50 10.57 -0.96
N TYR A 138 19.07 9.37 -1.36
CA TYR A 138 19.64 8.12 -0.83
C TYR A 138 21.09 7.92 -1.21
N THR A 139 21.46 8.15 -2.48
CA THR A 139 22.86 8.05 -2.91
C THR A 139 23.75 9.00 -2.10
N HIS A 140 23.30 10.23 -1.87
CA HIS A 140 24.04 11.21 -1.07
C HIS A 140 24.15 10.82 0.41
N LEU A 141 23.09 10.25 0.99
CA LEU A 141 23.11 9.75 2.37
C LEU A 141 24.01 8.53 2.53
N GLY A 142 23.99 7.61 1.56
CA GLY A 142 24.86 6.43 1.52
C GLY A 142 26.34 6.80 1.39
N HIS A 143 26.67 7.80 0.55
CA HIS A 143 28.04 8.33 0.46
C HIS A 143 28.54 8.94 1.77
N LYS A 144 27.63 9.37 2.66
CA LYS A 144 27.94 9.91 3.99
C LYS A 144 27.87 8.86 5.11
N GLY A 145 27.62 7.59 4.79
CA GLY A 145 27.44 6.52 5.76
C GLY A 145 26.21 6.70 6.67
N LYS A 146 25.23 7.49 6.24
CA LYS A 146 23.98 7.78 6.98
C LYS A 146 22.78 7.13 6.30
N ASP A 147 22.89 5.85 5.96
CA ASP A 147 21.80 5.12 5.34
C ASP A 147 20.60 5.00 6.27
N LEU A 148 19.43 5.30 5.73
CA LEU A 148 18.17 5.16 6.46
C LEU A 148 17.83 3.68 6.57
N THR A 149 17.80 3.19 7.80
CA THR A 149 17.41 1.80 8.09
C THR A 149 15.99 1.50 7.61
N MET A 150 15.71 0.23 7.31
CA MET A 150 14.41 -0.24 6.84
C MET A 150 13.22 0.25 7.69
N PRO A 151 13.24 0.13 9.03
CA PRO A 151 12.12 0.60 9.86
C PRO A 151 11.92 2.13 9.82
N VAL A 152 13.00 2.89 9.63
CA VAL A 152 12.93 4.35 9.52
C VAL A 152 12.25 4.77 8.22
N LYS A 153 12.55 4.09 7.10
CA LYS A 153 11.89 4.36 5.82
C LYS A 153 10.38 4.11 5.91
N PHE A 154 9.97 3.00 6.51
CA PHE A 154 8.57 2.66 6.74
C PHE A 154 7.87 3.69 7.64
N THR A 155 8.52 4.08 8.74
CA THR A 155 8.01 5.12 9.65
C THR A 155 7.82 6.46 8.94
N LEU A 156 8.80 6.90 8.15
CA LEU A 156 8.71 8.13 7.39
C LEU A 156 7.59 8.06 6.33
N GLY A 157 7.42 6.91 5.67
CA GLY A 157 6.33 6.72 4.73
C GLY A 157 4.96 6.79 5.39
N MET A 158 4.81 6.19 6.56
CA MET A 158 3.58 6.24 7.35
C MET A 158 3.27 7.66 7.81
N PHE A 159 4.29 8.41 8.22
CA PHE A 159 4.17 9.82 8.60
C PHE A 159 3.65 10.68 7.44
N LEU A 160 4.20 10.49 6.23
CA LEU A 160 3.74 11.21 5.05
C LEU A 160 2.29 10.85 4.71
N CYS A 161 1.90 9.59 4.84
CA CYS A 161 0.50 9.19 4.69
C CYS A 161 -0.42 9.90 5.71
N ALA A 162 -0.01 9.98 6.99
CA ALA A 162 -0.74 10.73 8.01
C ALA A 162 -0.90 12.20 7.60
N LEU A 163 0.18 12.85 7.16
CA LEU A 163 0.15 14.23 6.68
C LEU A 163 -0.77 14.40 5.48
N GLY A 164 -0.81 13.44 4.55
CA GLY A 164 -1.75 13.43 3.44
C GLY A 164 -3.20 13.50 3.91
N PHE A 165 -3.64 12.58 4.77
CA PHE A 165 -5.02 12.58 5.28
C PHE A 165 -5.34 13.79 6.16
N LEU A 166 -4.40 14.24 6.99
CA LEU A 166 -4.58 15.46 7.78
C LEU A 166 -4.68 16.71 6.89
N THR A 167 -3.96 16.74 5.76
CA THR A 167 -4.06 17.81 4.76
C THR A 167 -5.42 17.79 4.06
N ALA A 168 -5.93 16.61 3.69
CA ALA A 168 -7.28 16.47 3.13
C ALA A 168 -8.35 16.93 4.13
N ALA A 169 -8.20 16.57 5.40
CA ALA A 169 -9.09 17.02 6.46
C ALA A 169 -9.03 18.54 6.68
N ALA A 170 -7.82 19.10 6.77
CA ALA A 170 -7.59 20.53 6.93
C ALA A 170 -8.19 21.34 5.78
N ALA A 171 -8.03 20.86 4.54
CA ALA A 171 -8.60 21.48 3.35
C ALA A 171 -10.11 21.71 3.49
N GLY A 172 -10.84 20.68 3.92
CA GLY A 172 -12.29 20.79 4.10
C GLY A 172 -12.73 21.53 5.36
N MET A 173 -12.01 21.41 6.47
CA MET A 173 -12.42 22.03 7.73
C MET A 173 -12.14 23.54 7.80
N TRP A 174 -11.05 23.99 7.18
CA TRP A 174 -10.55 25.36 7.36
C TRP A 174 -10.42 26.16 6.07
N PHE A 175 -10.42 25.50 4.90
CA PHE A 175 -10.16 26.14 3.61
C PHE A 175 -11.26 25.89 2.57
N ALA A 176 -12.40 25.32 2.98
CA ALA A 176 -13.57 25.24 2.13
C ALA A 176 -14.27 26.60 2.02
N ASP A 177 -14.82 26.88 0.84
CA ASP A 177 -15.61 28.08 0.59
C ASP A 177 -17.05 27.95 1.11
N ALA A 178 -17.86 28.99 0.87
CA ALA A 178 -19.26 29.03 1.29
C ALA A 178 -20.14 27.97 0.59
N GLN A 179 -19.63 27.33 -0.47
CA GLN A 179 -20.26 26.28 -1.24
C GLN A 179 -19.80 24.89 -0.79
N GLY A 180 -18.89 24.79 0.17
CA GLY A 180 -18.36 23.51 0.66
C GLY A 180 -17.32 22.88 -0.27
N LEU A 181 -16.70 23.68 -1.14
CA LEU A 181 -15.69 23.27 -2.09
C LEU A 181 -14.30 23.73 -1.64
N THR A 182 -13.30 22.87 -1.87
CA THR A 182 -11.90 23.12 -1.51
C THR A 182 -11.03 23.34 -2.73
N SER A 183 -9.91 24.04 -2.56
CA SER A 183 -8.95 24.25 -3.64
C SER A 183 -8.31 22.93 -4.11
N PRO A 184 -8.18 22.69 -5.42
CA PRO A 184 -7.60 21.45 -5.96
C PRO A 184 -6.12 21.29 -5.61
N TRP A 185 -5.43 22.37 -5.25
CA TRP A 185 -4.04 22.31 -4.78
C TRP A 185 -3.88 21.49 -3.49
N PHE A 186 -4.91 21.39 -2.65
CA PHE A 186 -4.89 20.48 -1.52
C PHE A 186 -4.84 19.03 -1.97
N ILE A 187 -5.63 18.65 -2.99
CA ILE A 187 -5.57 17.30 -3.57
C ILE A 187 -4.19 17.03 -4.17
N VAL A 188 -3.60 18.02 -4.87
CA VAL A 188 -2.23 17.90 -5.38
C VAL A 188 -1.23 17.59 -4.26
N LEU A 189 -1.33 18.26 -3.11
CA LEU A 189 -0.49 18.01 -1.94
C LEU A 189 -0.79 16.66 -1.25
N VAL A 190 -2.05 16.27 -1.16
CA VAL A 190 -2.46 14.96 -0.59
C VAL A 190 -1.82 13.83 -1.38
N TYR A 191 -1.94 13.87 -2.72
CA TYR A 191 -1.32 12.88 -3.59
C TYR A 191 0.20 12.94 -3.54
N LEU A 192 0.82 14.11 -3.40
CA LEU A 192 2.27 14.23 -3.21
C LEU A 192 2.72 13.47 -1.95
N PHE A 193 2.08 13.71 -0.80
CA PHE A 193 2.43 13.04 0.44
C PHE A 193 2.21 11.53 0.37
N GLN A 194 1.10 11.09 -0.23
CA GLN A 194 0.83 9.66 -0.42
C GLN A 194 1.84 8.99 -1.35
N SER A 195 2.19 9.61 -2.48
CA SER A 195 3.19 9.07 -3.42
C SER A 195 4.59 9.03 -2.80
N LEU A 196 4.97 10.02 -2.01
CA LEU A 196 6.22 9.96 -1.26
C LEU A 196 6.19 8.83 -0.22
N GLY A 197 5.06 8.63 0.46
CA GLY A 197 4.88 7.49 1.36
C GLY A 197 4.99 6.14 0.65
N GLU A 198 4.40 6.04 -0.54
CA GLU A 198 4.47 4.86 -1.40
C GLU A 198 5.90 4.55 -1.84
N LEU A 199 6.67 5.55 -2.27
CA LEU A 199 8.07 5.36 -2.65
C LEU A 199 8.93 4.84 -1.48
N LEU A 200 8.62 5.25 -0.25
CA LEU A 200 9.34 4.83 0.96
C LEU A 200 8.99 3.40 1.40
N ILE A 201 7.74 2.96 1.18
CA ILE A 201 7.21 1.69 1.69
C ILE A 201 7.12 0.63 0.58
N SER A 202 6.46 0.93 -0.54
CA SER A 202 6.05 -0.04 -1.57
C SER A 202 7.22 -0.45 -2.48
N ALA A 203 8.02 0.50 -2.98
CA ALA A 203 9.12 0.21 -3.91
C ALA A 203 10.23 -0.67 -3.31
N LEU A 204 10.35 -0.67 -1.97
CA LEU A 204 11.36 -1.41 -1.23
C LEU A 204 10.78 -2.59 -0.42
N GLY A 205 9.48 -2.58 -0.10
CA GLY A 205 8.88 -3.46 0.90
C GLY A 205 9.10 -4.95 0.65
N LEU A 206 8.75 -5.45 -0.54
CA LEU A 206 8.91 -6.88 -0.86
C LEU A 206 10.39 -7.31 -0.83
N ALA A 207 11.28 -6.54 -1.46
CA ALA A 207 12.70 -6.87 -1.52
C ALA A 207 13.33 -6.88 -0.12
N MET A 208 12.91 -5.96 0.74
CA MET A 208 13.40 -5.84 2.10
C MET A 208 12.90 -6.96 3.02
N VAL A 209 11.61 -7.31 2.92
CA VAL A 209 11.05 -8.46 3.66
C VAL A 209 11.71 -9.76 3.18
N ALA A 210 11.90 -9.92 1.87
CA ALA A 210 12.59 -11.08 1.30
C ALA A 210 14.05 -11.20 1.77
N ALA A 211 14.76 -10.07 1.96
CA ALA A 211 16.14 -10.07 2.47
C ALA A 211 16.27 -10.52 3.94
N LEU A 212 15.17 -10.49 4.70
CA LEU A 212 15.15 -10.89 6.12
C LEU A 212 14.82 -12.38 6.32
N VAL A 213 14.35 -13.08 5.29
CA VAL A 213 13.83 -14.44 5.41
C VAL A 213 14.76 -15.43 4.68
N PRO A 214 14.92 -16.68 5.18
CA PRO A 214 15.72 -17.70 4.50
C PRO A 214 15.30 -17.94 3.04
N GLN A 215 16.27 -18.22 2.18
CA GLN A 215 16.04 -18.40 0.73
C GLN A 215 14.99 -19.47 0.39
N HIS A 216 14.92 -20.56 1.16
CA HIS A 216 13.96 -21.63 0.94
C HIS A 216 12.50 -21.22 1.23
N LEU A 217 12.26 -20.10 1.91
CA LEU A 217 10.93 -19.54 2.18
C LEU A 217 10.56 -18.38 1.25
N MET A 218 11.41 -18.01 0.29
CA MET A 218 11.22 -16.81 -0.55
C MET A 218 9.89 -16.81 -1.29
N GLY A 219 9.51 -17.93 -1.91
CA GLY A 219 8.22 -18.07 -2.59
C GLY A 219 7.01 -17.99 -1.64
N PHE A 220 7.17 -18.51 -0.41
CA PHE A 220 6.14 -18.41 0.62
C PHE A 220 5.93 -16.96 1.09
N ILE A 221 7.01 -16.22 1.31
CA ILE A 221 6.95 -14.80 1.70
C ILE A 221 6.35 -13.94 0.60
N LEU A 222 6.67 -14.22 -0.66
CA LEU A 222 6.04 -13.54 -1.79
C LEU A 222 4.52 -13.77 -1.81
N GLY A 223 4.08 -15.01 -1.59
CA GLY A 223 2.65 -15.31 -1.44
C GLY A 223 2.01 -14.60 -0.25
N MET A 224 2.69 -14.58 0.90
CA MET A 224 2.25 -13.88 2.10
C MET A 224 2.13 -12.36 1.87
N TRP A 225 3.06 -11.74 1.13
CA TRP A 225 3.02 -10.31 0.79
C TRP A 225 1.84 -9.94 -0.12
N PHE A 226 1.46 -10.81 -1.07
CA PHE A 226 0.25 -10.58 -1.86
C PHE A 226 -1.02 -10.80 -1.02
N LEU A 227 -0.99 -11.74 -0.08
CA LEU A 227 -2.11 -11.97 0.83
C LEU A 227 -2.32 -10.77 1.78
N THR A 228 -1.26 -10.15 2.28
CA THR A 228 -1.38 -8.93 3.10
C THR A 228 -1.98 -7.78 2.31
N GLN A 229 -1.60 -7.61 1.03
CA GLN A 229 -2.24 -6.64 0.14
C GLN A 229 -3.73 -6.93 -0.05
N ALA A 230 -4.10 -8.17 -0.35
CA ALA A 230 -5.50 -8.56 -0.54
C ALA A 230 -6.34 -8.27 0.72
N ALA A 231 -5.81 -8.60 1.90
CA ALA A 231 -6.45 -8.27 3.18
C ALA A 231 -6.58 -6.76 3.39
N ALA A 232 -5.52 -6.01 3.10
CA ALA A 232 -5.51 -4.56 3.25
C ALA A 232 -6.51 -3.86 2.33
N PHE A 233 -6.64 -4.28 1.07
CA PHE A 233 -7.63 -3.72 0.14
C PHE A 233 -9.07 -4.00 0.57
N LEU A 234 -9.37 -5.18 1.11
CA LEU A 234 -10.70 -5.48 1.67
C LEU A 234 -11.01 -4.62 2.89
N LEU A 235 -10.06 -4.50 3.83
CA LEU A 235 -10.19 -3.63 5.00
C LEU A 235 -10.29 -2.15 4.59
N GLY A 236 -9.51 -1.73 3.60
CA GLY A 236 -9.56 -0.39 3.01
C GLY A 236 -10.90 -0.08 2.37
N GLY A 237 -11.50 -1.04 1.65
CA GLY A 237 -12.86 -0.92 1.14
C GLY A 237 -13.90 -0.74 2.24
N TYR A 238 -13.77 -1.48 3.35
CA TYR A 238 -14.62 -1.29 4.52
C TYR A 238 -14.43 0.10 5.15
N VAL A 239 -13.19 0.59 5.31
CA VAL A 239 -12.91 1.96 5.78
C VAL A 239 -13.55 3.00 4.85
N ALA A 240 -13.52 2.78 3.54
CA ALA A 240 -14.10 3.69 2.56
C ALA A 240 -15.63 3.82 2.70
N THR A 241 -16.33 2.79 3.20
CA THR A 241 -17.77 2.86 3.47
C THR A 241 -18.13 3.92 4.51
N PHE A 242 -17.21 4.30 5.40
CA PHE A 242 -17.45 5.40 6.35
C PHE A 242 -17.51 6.77 5.67
N THR A 243 -16.97 6.89 4.45
CA THR A 243 -17.08 8.10 3.61
C THR A 243 -18.18 7.99 2.56
N ALA A 244 -18.92 6.88 2.52
CA ALA A 244 -20.00 6.69 1.58
C ALA A 244 -21.18 7.60 1.95
N VAL A 245 -21.45 8.56 1.09
CA VAL A 245 -22.61 9.45 1.20
C VAL A 245 -23.79 8.78 0.51
N PRO A 246 -25.00 8.76 1.12
CA PRO A 246 -26.21 8.27 0.45
C PRO A 246 -26.47 9.02 -0.87
N GLU A 247 -26.94 8.31 -1.91
CA GLU A 247 -27.17 8.89 -3.24
C GLU A 247 -28.12 10.12 -3.25
N ASN A 248 -28.97 10.24 -2.23
CA ASN A 248 -29.91 11.35 -2.08
C ASN A 248 -29.26 12.66 -1.58
N ILE A 249 -28.00 12.63 -1.14
CA ILE A 249 -27.28 13.82 -0.64
C ILE A 249 -26.23 14.22 -1.67
N THR A 250 -26.53 15.25 -2.44
CA THR A 250 -25.62 15.81 -3.45
C THR A 250 -25.08 17.18 -3.07
N ASP A 251 -25.54 17.76 -1.95
CA ASP A 251 -25.12 19.08 -1.48
C ASP A 251 -23.70 19.00 -0.87
N PRO A 252 -22.69 19.68 -1.46
CA PRO A 252 -21.33 19.63 -0.96
C PRO A 252 -21.19 20.08 0.50
N LEU A 253 -22.06 20.96 1.00
CA LEU A 253 -22.06 21.39 2.40
C LEU A 253 -22.43 20.25 3.37
N GLN A 254 -23.20 19.27 2.90
CA GLN A 254 -23.59 18.09 3.68
C GLN A 254 -22.58 16.95 3.56
N THR A 255 -21.92 16.83 2.41
CA THR A 255 -20.89 15.79 2.18
C THR A 255 -19.55 16.14 2.83
N LEU A 256 -19.20 17.42 2.87
CA LEU A 256 -17.91 17.90 3.38
C LEU A 256 -17.62 17.45 4.83
N PRO A 257 -18.56 17.57 5.80
CA PRO A 257 -18.33 17.12 7.17
C PRO A 257 -18.12 15.61 7.28
N VAL A 258 -18.75 14.81 6.41
CA VAL A 258 -18.58 13.36 6.37
C VAL A 258 -17.15 13.00 5.99
N TYR A 259 -16.65 13.55 4.87
CA TYR A 259 -15.28 13.31 4.42
C TYR A 259 -14.25 13.81 5.43
N THR A 260 -14.38 15.06 5.87
CA THR A 260 -13.40 15.67 6.79
C THR A 260 -13.32 14.96 8.14
N ASN A 261 -14.44 14.49 8.70
CA ASN A 261 -14.45 13.72 9.94
C ASN A 261 -13.68 12.41 9.80
N VAL A 262 -13.93 11.67 8.71
CA VAL A 262 -13.24 10.40 8.46
C VAL A 262 -11.77 10.62 8.14
N PHE A 263 -11.42 11.59 7.29
CA PHE A 263 -10.02 11.92 7.00
C PHE A 263 -9.26 12.38 8.25
N SER A 264 -9.90 13.15 9.14
CA SER A 264 -9.31 13.52 10.43
C SER A 264 -9.01 12.30 11.28
N LYS A 265 -9.96 11.38 11.41
CA LYS A 265 -9.79 10.13 12.16
C LYS A 265 -8.68 9.26 11.56
N ILE A 266 -8.70 9.05 10.24
CA ILE A 266 -7.66 8.30 9.52
C ILE A 266 -6.30 8.95 9.76
N GLY A 267 -6.17 10.26 9.57
CA GLY A 267 -4.93 11.00 9.76
C GLY A 267 -4.40 10.92 11.19
N LEU A 268 -5.25 11.11 12.21
CA LEU A 268 -4.86 11.04 13.62
C LEU A 268 -4.49 9.62 14.06
N VAL A 269 -5.26 8.61 13.64
CA VAL A 269 -4.94 7.19 13.91
C VAL A 269 -3.61 6.83 13.26
N THR A 270 -3.42 7.24 12.01
CA THR A 270 -2.17 7.01 11.27
C THR A 270 -0.97 7.70 11.92
N LEU A 271 -1.16 8.92 12.42
CA LEU A 271 -0.13 9.63 13.17
C LEU A 271 0.22 8.89 14.47
N GLY A 272 -0.77 8.37 15.19
CA GLY A 272 -0.56 7.53 16.37
C GLY A 272 0.24 6.26 16.05
N VAL A 273 -0.14 5.56 14.97
CA VAL A 273 0.61 4.40 14.44
C VAL A 273 2.04 4.79 14.10
N THR A 274 2.24 5.92 13.43
CA THR A 274 3.57 6.44 13.07
C THR A 274 4.43 6.66 14.30
N VAL A 275 3.88 7.23 15.38
CA VAL A 275 4.60 7.40 16.65
C VAL A 275 4.99 6.05 17.24
N VAL A 276 4.10 5.06 17.23
CA VAL A 276 4.41 3.70 17.70
C VAL A 276 5.54 3.09 16.86
N MET A 277 5.46 3.19 15.52
CA MET A 277 6.51 2.71 14.62
C MET A 277 7.85 3.38 14.91
N ALA A 278 7.87 4.72 15.10
CA ALA A 278 9.06 5.47 15.45
C ALA A 278 9.71 4.99 16.76
N LEU A 279 8.89 4.66 17.77
CA LEU A 279 9.36 4.10 19.04
C LEU A 279 9.89 2.66 18.89
N MET A 280 9.37 1.90 17.94
CA MET A 280 9.80 0.52 17.64
C MET A 280 11.08 0.46 16.81
N VAL A 281 11.42 1.50 16.03
CA VAL A 281 12.64 1.58 15.20
C VAL A 281 13.93 1.09 15.91
N PRO A 282 14.32 1.61 17.09
CA PRO A 282 15.57 1.20 17.73
C PRO A 282 15.57 -0.29 18.11
N TRP A 283 14.41 -0.83 18.48
CA TRP A 283 14.25 -2.23 18.82
C TRP A 283 14.31 -3.14 17.59
N LEU A 284 13.61 -2.78 16.51
CA LEU A 284 13.67 -3.50 15.24
C LEU A 284 15.09 -3.53 14.66
N ASN A 285 15.80 -2.40 14.72
CA ASN A 285 17.19 -2.33 14.27
C ASN A 285 18.14 -3.21 15.12
N ARG A 286 17.92 -3.31 16.43
CA ARG A 286 18.69 -4.22 17.30
C ARG A 286 18.43 -5.69 16.94
N MET A 287 17.20 -6.04 16.60
CA MET A 287 16.85 -7.41 16.18
C MET A 287 17.46 -7.79 14.84
N ILE A 288 17.47 -6.86 13.87
CA ILE A 288 18.12 -7.07 12.56
C ILE A 288 19.63 -7.28 12.72
N ASN A 289 20.27 -6.48 13.58
CA ASN A 289 21.71 -6.49 13.80
C ASN A 289 22.18 -7.50 14.86
N THR A 290 21.32 -8.41 15.31
CA THR A 290 21.74 -9.44 16.27
C THR A 290 22.79 -10.34 15.60
N PRO A 291 24.02 -10.44 16.14
CA PRO A 291 25.06 -11.28 15.54
C PRO A 291 24.57 -12.74 15.53
N ALA A 292 24.86 -13.46 14.44
CA ALA A 292 24.65 -14.91 14.41
C ALA A 292 25.38 -15.52 15.62
N SER A 293 24.69 -16.37 16.38
CA SER A 293 25.38 -17.16 17.40
C SER A 293 26.48 -17.94 16.70
N ALA A 294 27.72 -17.77 17.16
CA ALA A 294 28.83 -18.59 16.72
C ALA A 294 28.48 -20.04 17.09
N GLU A 295 28.11 -20.84 16.10
CA GLU A 295 28.16 -22.30 16.17
C GLU A 295 29.57 -22.77 15.84
#